data_AF-A0A9Q1MXH9-F1
#
_entry.id   AF-A0A9Q1MXH9-F1
#
_cell.length_a   1.000
_cell.length_b   1.000
_cell.length_c   1.000
_cell.angle_alpha   90.00
_cell.angle_beta   90.00
_cell.angle_gamma   90.00
#
_symmetry.space_group_name_H-M   'P 1'
#
loop_
_entity.id
_entity.type
_entity.pdbx_description
1 polymer ?
#
loop_
_entity_poly.entity_id
_entity_poly.type
_entity_poly.pdbx_seq_one_letter_code
_entity_poly.pdbx_strand_id
1 'polypeptide(L)'
;MISSKKKLSDLDRAEAGLAQVSTAIKEAESKNQTLDDPEYVPKSPCYWNPSAFHRSYLEMEKNFKIYVYEDVEPPVFHYSSSEGILGIEGILIHQIEISKFRTNDPEKAHVYFLPFSVYSIVSYVYVVDCHEWGPMKNTASDYIDSISRKYTY
;
A
#
# COMPACT_ATOMS: atom_id res chain seq x y z
N MET A 1 -26.41 -34.48 8.96
CA MET A 1 -25.90 -33.68 7.82
C MET A 1 -24.89 -32.69 8.36
N ILE A 2 -23.60 -32.92 8.07
CA ILE A 2 -22.52 -32.03 8.49
C ILE A 2 -22.50 -30.89 7.47
N SER A 3 -22.93 -29.70 7.88
CA SER A 3 -22.87 -28.49 7.05
C SER A 3 -21.39 -28.16 6.82
N SER A 4 -20.88 -28.48 5.64
CA SER A 4 -19.53 -28.12 5.22
C SER A 4 -19.49 -26.61 5.08
N LYS A 5 -18.92 -25.90 6.07
CA LYS A 5 -18.67 -24.46 5.98
C LYS A 5 -17.83 -24.21 4.73
N LYS A 6 -18.43 -23.62 3.69
CA LYS A 6 -17.69 -23.12 2.52
C LYS A 6 -16.60 -22.18 3.04
N LYS A 7 -15.34 -22.49 2.75
CA LYS A 7 -14.22 -21.59 3.04
C LYS A 7 -14.46 -20.34 2.20
N LEU A 8 -14.61 -19.19 2.86
CA LEU A 8 -14.79 -17.90 2.18
C LEU A 8 -13.55 -17.63 1.31
N SER A 9 -13.73 -17.07 0.12
CA SER A 9 -12.59 -16.62 -0.69
C SER A 9 -11.92 -15.40 -0.04
N ASP A 10 -10.68 -15.10 -0.40
CA ASP A 10 -9.97 -13.94 0.16
C ASP A 10 -10.63 -12.62 -0.24
N LEU A 11 -11.20 -12.56 -1.45
CA LEU A 11 -12.02 -11.43 -1.89
C LEU A 11 -13.24 -11.25 -0.99
N ASP A 12 -13.98 -12.32 -0.68
CA ASP A 12 -15.16 -12.25 0.19
C ASP A 12 -14.80 -11.72 1.59
N ARG A 13 -13.61 -12.09 2.10
CA ARG A 13 -13.11 -11.63 3.40
C ARG A 13 -12.76 -10.15 3.38
N ALA A 14 -12.09 -9.70 2.32
CA ALA A 14 -11.76 -8.29 2.11
C ALA A 14 -13.02 -7.43 1.96
N GLU A 15 -14.00 -7.88 1.17
CA GLU A 15 -15.28 -7.20 0.98
C GLU A 15 -16.08 -7.12 2.29
N ALA A 16 -16.11 -8.20 3.07
CA ALA A 16 -16.78 -8.20 4.37
C ALA A 16 -16.12 -7.20 5.35
N GLY A 17 -14.79 -7.11 5.35
CA GLY A 17 -14.05 -6.10 6.13
C GLY A 17 -14.40 -4.68 5.68
N LEU A 18 -14.40 -4.42 4.36
CA LEU A 18 -14.71 -3.11 3.80
C LEU A 18 -16.16 -2.67 4.09
N ALA A 19 -17.11 -3.61 4.09
CA ALA A 19 -18.49 -3.34 4.46
C ALA A 19 -18.63 -2.91 5.93
N GLN A 20 -17.88 -3.52 6.84
CA GLN A 20 -17.84 -3.13 8.25
C GLN A 20 -17.27 -1.72 8.41
N VAL A 21 -16.15 -1.43 7.73
CA VAL A 21 -15.52 -0.09 7.73
C VAL A 21 -16.48 0.97 7.20
N SER A 22 -17.15 0.70 6.07
CA SER A 22 -18.12 1.63 5.47
C SER A 22 -19.30 1.92 6.40
N THR A 23 -19.75 0.91 7.14
CA THR A 23 -20.81 1.06 8.14
C THR A 23 -20.34 1.94 9.30
N ALA A 24 -19.13 1.70 9.81
CA ALA A 24 -18.55 2.51 10.89
C ALA A 24 -18.38 4.00 10.49
N ILE A 25 -17.96 4.28 9.26
CA ILE A 25 -17.85 5.65 8.73
C ILE A 25 -19.22 6.33 8.67
N LYS A 26 -20.23 5.65 8.10
CA LYS A 26 -21.61 6.17 8.04
C LYS A 26 -22.20 6.44 9.43
N GLU A 27 -21.91 5.58 10.40
CA GLU A 27 -22.32 5.83 11.78
C GLU A 27 -21.70 7.10 12.35
N ALA A 28 -20.40 7.33 12.11
CA ALA A 28 -19.70 8.54 12.56
C ALA A 28 -20.24 9.81 11.88
N GLU A 29 -20.68 9.74 10.63
CA GLU A 29 -21.37 10.83 9.94
C GLU A 29 -22.71 11.17 10.60
N SER A 30 -23.53 10.15 10.85
CA SER A 30 -24.91 10.33 11.34
C SER A 30 -24.99 10.87 12.76
N LYS A 31 -24.04 10.46 13.62
CA LYS A 31 -24.12 10.77 15.06
C LYS A 31 -23.60 12.17 15.40
N ASN A 32 -22.90 12.87 14.48
CA ASN A 32 -22.10 14.08 14.78
C ASN A 32 -21.26 13.95 16.07
N GLN A 33 -21.02 12.71 16.50
CA GLN A 33 -20.28 12.39 17.70
C GLN A 33 -18.85 12.25 17.22
N THR A 34 -18.07 13.28 17.50
CA THR A 34 -16.65 13.07 17.75
C THR A 34 -16.60 11.97 18.81
N LEU A 35 -16.25 10.76 18.40
CA LEU A 35 -15.79 9.76 19.35
C LEU A 35 -14.78 10.48 20.23
N ASP A 36 -14.93 10.36 21.55
CA ASP A 36 -14.04 10.92 22.57
C ASP A 36 -12.66 10.30 22.40
N ASP A 37 -12.01 10.67 21.30
CA ASP A 37 -10.63 10.44 21.02
C ASP A 37 -9.91 11.63 21.65
N PRO A 38 -9.13 11.42 22.72
CA PRO A 38 -8.31 12.48 23.28
C PRO A 38 -7.33 13.03 22.22
N GLU A 39 -7.09 12.29 21.14
CA GLU A 39 -6.22 12.62 20.02
C GLU A 39 -7.02 13.14 18.80
N TYR A 40 -7.55 14.37 18.95
CA TYR A 40 -7.84 15.32 17.87
C TYR A 40 -8.79 14.90 16.73
N VAL A 41 -10.03 15.40 16.76
CA VAL A 41 -10.86 15.54 15.55
C VAL A 41 -10.56 16.88 14.85
N PRO A 42 -10.15 16.90 13.57
CA PRO A 42 -9.81 18.14 12.88
C PRO A 42 -11.01 19.09 12.72
N LYS A 43 -11.13 20.13 13.54
CA LYS A 43 -12.21 21.15 13.41
C LYS A 43 -11.97 22.18 12.29
N SER A 44 -11.01 21.91 11.40
CA SER A 44 -10.63 22.82 10.33
C SER A 44 -11.70 22.86 9.22
N PRO A 45 -12.00 24.02 8.62
CA PRO A 45 -12.90 24.13 7.46
C PRO A 45 -12.38 23.40 6.22
N CYS A 46 -11.14 22.89 6.24
CA CYS A 46 -10.60 22.07 5.15
C CYS A 46 -11.34 20.74 4.95
N TYR A 47 -12.10 20.26 5.94
CA TYR A 47 -12.77 18.96 5.89
C TYR A 47 -14.29 19.11 5.74
N TRP A 48 -14.86 18.40 4.77
CA TRP A 48 -16.31 18.36 4.56
C TRP A 48 -17.05 17.69 5.74
N ASN A 49 -16.53 16.55 6.21
CA ASN A 49 -16.99 15.88 7.42
C ASN A 49 -15.79 15.37 8.23
N PRO A 50 -15.35 16.13 9.25
CA PRO A 50 -14.21 15.75 10.10
C PRO A 50 -14.37 14.40 10.79
N SER A 51 -15.58 14.10 11.29
CA SER A 51 -15.85 12.88 12.05
C SER A 51 -15.76 11.64 11.16
N ALA A 52 -16.28 11.73 9.93
CA ALA A 52 -16.17 10.69 8.93
C ALA A 52 -14.72 10.45 8.51
N PHE A 53 -13.98 11.53 8.24
CA PHE A 53 -12.56 11.46 7.87
C PHE A 53 -11.72 10.79 8.96
N HIS A 54 -11.87 11.24 10.22
CA HIS A 54 -11.17 10.65 11.35
C HIS A 54 -11.49 9.16 11.51
N ARG A 55 -12.77 8.80 11.41
CA ARG A 55 -13.19 7.40 11.49
C ARG A 55 -12.60 6.56 10.35
N SER A 56 -12.61 7.08 9.14
CA SER A 56 -12.01 6.42 7.97
C SER A 56 -10.51 6.20 8.17
N TYR A 57 -9.79 7.18 8.73
CA TYR A 57 -8.37 7.07 9.00
C TYR A 57 -8.07 5.98 10.04
N LEU A 58 -8.79 5.96 11.17
CA LEU A 58 -8.60 4.94 12.20
C LEU A 58 -8.91 3.52 11.69
N GLU A 59 -9.97 3.37 10.89
CA GLU A 59 -10.31 2.07 10.29
C GLU A 59 -9.26 1.64 9.26
N MET A 60 -8.73 2.57 8.46
CA MET A 60 -7.60 2.30 7.57
C MET A 60 -6.39 1.85 8.40
N GLU A 61 -6.05 2.55 9.49
CA GLU A 61 -4.88 2.20 10.28
C GLU A 61 -4.93 0.79 10.89
N LYS A 62 -6.14 0.34 11.23
CA LYS A 62 -6.40 -0.97 11.81
C LYS A 62 -6.38 -2.09 10.77
N ASN A 63 -7.05 -1.89 9.64
CA ASN A 63 -7.38 -2.96 8.71
C ASN A 63 -6.46 -2.98 7.48
N PHE A 64 -5.91 -1.84 7.06
CA PHE A 64 -5.13 -1.75 5.83
C PHE A 64 -3.83 -2.55 5.91
N LYS A 65 -3.59 -3.35 4.88
CA LYS A 65 -2.41 -4.20 4.76
C LYS A 65 -1.82 -4.11 3.36
N ILE A 66 -0.51 -3.97 3.31
CA ILE A 66 0.30 -3.87 2.10
C ILE A 66 1.23 -5.08 2.06
N TYR A 67 1.18 -5.85 0.99
CA TYR A 67 2.19 -6.87 0.71
C TYR A 67 3.31 -6.24 -0.09
N VAL A 68 4.55 -6.42 0.36
CA VAL A 68 5.75 -5.92 -0.34
C VAL A 68 6.49 -7.12 -0.90
N TYR A 69 6.77 -7.11 -2.19
CA TYR A 69 7.57 -8.16 -2.81
C TYR A 69 9.02 -8.06 -2.39
N GLU A 70 9.57 -9.12 -1.78
CA GLU A 70 10.93 -9.15 -1.19
C GLU A 70 12.03 -9.60 -2.16
N ASP A 71 11.65 -10.03 -3.37
CA ASP A 71 12.43 -10.95 -4.19
C ASP A 71 13.52 -10.33 -5.06
N VAL A 72 14.15 -9.23 -4.64
CA VAL A 72 15.26 -8.67 -5.42
C VAL A 72 16.40 -8.13 -4.57
N GLU A 73 17.62 -8.34 -5.08
CA GLU A 73 18.83 -7.82 -4.47
C GLU A 73 18.98 -6.30 -4.69
N PRO A 74 19.42 -5.55 -3.67
CA PRO A 74 19.83 -4.15 -3.78
C PRO A 74 20.94 -3.95 -4.85
N PRO A 75 21.11 -2.75 -5.44
CA PRO A 75 20.59 -1.45 -4.99
C PRO A 75 19.39 -0.90 -5.79
N VAL A 76 18.89 -1.63 -6.79
CA VAL A 76 17.81 -1.13 -7.67
C VAL A 76 16.43 -1.19 -7.02
N PHE A 77 16.25 -2.17 -6.13
CA PHE A 77 15.00 -2.47 -5.46
C PHE A 77 15.16 -2.35 -3.95
N HIS A 78 14.07 -2.07 -3.24
CA HIS A 78 14.05 -1.83 -1.78
C HIS A 78 14.88 -0.63 -1.29
N TYR A 79 15.50 0.09 -2.22
CA TYR A 79 16.33 1.24 -1.91
C TYR A 79 16.17 2.31 -2.98
N SER A 80 16.00 3.54 -2.54
CA SER A 80 16.10 4.74 -3.37
C SER A 80 16.66 5.87 -2.53
N SER A 81 17.39 6.78 -3.18
CA SER A 81 17.83 8.01 -2.54
C SER A 81 16.64 8.77 -1.98
N SER A 82 16.79 9.29 -0.76
CA SER A 82 15.84 10.22 -0.14
C SER A 82 16.19 11.69 -0.42
N GLU A 83 17.19 11.94 -1.28
CA GLU A 83 17.69 13.28 -1.59
C GLU A 83 17.17 13.80 -2.94
N GLY A 84 17.08 15.13 -3.06
CA GLY A 84 16.70 15.79 -4.31
C GLY A 84 15.21 15.72 -4.64
N ILE A 85 14.87 16.05 -5.90
CA ILE A 85 13.47 16.23 -6.35
C ILE A 85 12.65 14.93 -6.37
N LEU A 86 13.30 13.76 -6.39
CA LEU A 86 12.67 12.44 -6.33
C LEU A 86 12.91 11.74 -4.98
N GLY A 87 13.43 12.46 -3.98
CA GLY A 87 13.67 11.91 -2.64
C GLY A 87 12.42 11.37 -1.96
N ILE A 88 11.23 11.85 -2.35
CA ILE A 88 9.95 11.33 -1.85
C ILE A 88 9.75 9.85 -2.20
N GLU A 89 10.29 9.35 -3.32
CA GLU A 89 10.20 7.92 -3.69
C GLU A 89 10.96 7.06 -2.67
N GLY A 90 12.18 7.46 -2.31
CA GLY A 90 12.98 6.78 -1.30
C GLY A 90 12.34 6.83 0.08
N ILE A 91 11.80 7.98 0.48
CA ILE A 91 11.08 8.12 1.74
C ILE A 91 9.85 7.20 1.76
N LEU A 92 9.06 7.17 0.68
CA LEU A 92 7.86 6.35 0.60
C LEU A 92 8.18 4.85 0.69
N ILE A 93 9.15 4.37 -0.12
CA ILE A 93 9.58 2.96 -0.11
C ILE A 93 10.03 2.58 1.31
N HIS A 94 10.91 3.39 1.91
CA HIS A 94 11.41 3.14 3.26
C HIS A 94 10.27 3.11 4.31
N GLN A 95 9.37 4.08 4.26
CA GLN A 95 8.24 4.17 5.21
C GLN A 95 7.27 2.99 5.05
N ILE A 96 7.02 2.51 3.84
CA ILE A 96 6.19 1.32 3.59
C ILE A 96 6.86 0.07 4.17
N GLU A 97 8.17 -0.08 4.01
CA GLU A 97 8.90 -1.27 4.45
C GLU A 97 8.95 -1.46 5.97
N ILE A 98 9.07 -0.35 6.72
CA ILE A 98 9.12 -0.35 8.20
C ILE A 98 7.73 -0.17 8.84
N SER A 99 6.70 0.05 8.04
CA SER A 99 5.37 0.41 8.49
C SER A 99 4.60 -0.76 9.10
N LYS A 100 3.70 -0.44 10.04
CA LYS A 100 2.72 -1.39 10.63
C LYS A 100 1.70 -1.93 9.62
N PHE A 101 1.62 -1.33 8.44
CA PHE A 101 0.75 -1.75 7.34
C PHE A 101 1.34 -2.91 6.55
N ARG A 102 2.64 -3.19 6.63
CA ARG A 102 3.25 -4.32 5.93
C ARG A 102 2.68 -5.66 6.45
N THR A 103 2.40 -6.57 5.52
CA THR A 103 2.04 -7.97 5.79
C THR A 103 2.92 -8.90 4.96
N ASN A 104 3.32 -10.03 5.55
CA ASN A 104 4.02 -11.11 4.83
C ASN A 104 3.05 -12.17 4.29
N ASP A 105 1.75 -12.00 4.57
CA ASP A 105 0.68 -12.88 4.14
C ASP A 105 -0.07 -12.21 2.98
N PRO A 106 0.06 -12.70 1.74
CA PRO A 106 -0.59 -12.12 0.58
C PRO A 106 -2.12 -12.24 0.67
N GLU A 107 -2.67 -13.28 1.30
CA GLU A 107 -4.12 -13.46 1.47
C GLU A 107 -4.75 -12.36 2.35
N LYS A 108 -3.95 -11.67 3.16
CA LYS A 108 -4.40 -10.55 4.01
C LYS A 108 -4.16 -9.18 3.36
N ALA A 109 -3.49 -9.14 2.23
CA ALA A 109 -3.09 -7.89 1.59
C ALA A 109 -4.28 -7.24 0.90
N HIS A 110 -4.39 -5.92 1.04
CA HIS A 110 -5.35 -5.11 0.29
C HIS A 110 -4.68 -4.52 -0.96
N VAL A 111 -3.39 -4.23 -0.87
CA VAL A 111 -2.57 -3.65 -1.93
C VAL A 111 -1.25 -4.40 -2.01
N TYR A 112 -0.76 -4.57 -3.22
CA TYR A 112 0.55 -5.14 -3.52
C TYR A 112 1.48 -4.02 -3.96
N PHE A 113 2.63 -3.90 -3.29
CA PHE A 113 3.62 -2.87 -3.55
C PHE A 113 4.86 -3.47 -4.20
N LEU A 114 5.28 -2.85 -5.30
CA LEU A 114 6.49 -3.17 -6.05
C LEU A 114 7.57 -2.16 -5.65
N PRO A 115 8.57 -2.54 -4.83
CA PRO A 115 9.56 -1.62 -4.28
C PRO A 115 10.68 -1.29 -5.29
N PHE A 116 10.32 -0.68 -6.42
CA PHE A 116 11.28 -0.07 -7.34
C PHE A 116 11.04 1.43 -7.46
N SER A 117 12.13 2.16 -7.67
CA SER A 117 12.12 3.60 -7.95
C SER A 117 12.56 3.86 -9.38
N VAL A 118 11.90 4.80 -10.04
CA VAL A 118 12.33 5.26 -11.38
C VAL A 118 13.71 5.91 -11.27
N TYR A 119 13.95 6.65 -10.20
CA TYR A 119 15.27 7.22 -9.92
C TYR A 119 16.35 6.15 -9.76
N SER A 120 16.09 5.07 -9.01
CA SER A 120 17.04 3.95 -8.88
C SER A 120 17.30 3.27 -10.23
N ILE A 121 16.27 3.02 -11.02
CA ILE A 121 16.41 2.44 -12.37
C ILE A 121 17.27 3.36 -13.26
N VAL A 122 17.00 4.66 -13.28
CA VAL A 122 17.80 5.62 -14.07
C VAL A 122 19.23 5.66 -13.56
N SER A 123 19.46 5.71 -12.24
CA SER A 123 20.80 5.89 -11.68
C SER A 123 21.72 4.69 -11.89
N TYR A 124 21.17 3.48 -11.92
CA TYR A 124 21.97 2.24 -12.01
C TYR A 124 21.89 1.54 -13.38
N VAL A 125 20.83 1.76 -14.17
CA VAL A 125 20.61 1.05 -15.45
C VAL A 125 20.84 1.95 -16.65
N TYR A 126 20.59 3.26 -16.54
CA TYR A 126 20.75 4.16 -17.67
C TYR A 126 22.23 4.42 -17.96
N VAL A 127 22.65 4.15 -19.21
CA VAL A 127 23.98 4.52 -19.69
C VAL A 127 23.90 5.94 -20.26
N VAL A 128 24.69 6.85 -19.70
CA VAL A 128 24.75 8.25 -20.15
C VAL A 128 25.08 8.30 -21.65
N ASP A 129 24.42 9.22 -22.37
CA ASP A 129 24.53 9.46 -23.82
C ASP A 129 24.03 8.35 -24.76
N CYS A 130 23.56 7.21 -24.28
CA CYS A 130 23.02 6.17 -25.18
C CYS A 130 21.66 6.54 -25.81
N HIS A 131 20.87 7.42 -25.17
CA HIS A 131 19.49 7.77 -25.56
C HIS A 131 18.55 6.56 -25.73
N GLU A 132 18.99 5.37 -25.34
CA GLU A 132 18.24 4.13 -25.41
C GLU A 132 17.53 3.90 -24.08
N TRP A 133 16.20 4.03 -24.11
CA TRP A 133 15.33 3.75 -22.97
C TRP A 133 15.05 2.24 -22.80
N GLY A 134 15.53 1.42 -23.73
CA GLY A 134 15.31 -0.04 -23.76
C GLY A 134 15.74 -0.74 -22.46
N PRO A 135 16.97 -0.53 -21.98
CA PRO A 135 17.46 -1.16 -20.74
C PRO A 135 16.56 -0.91 -19.53
N MET A 136 16.10 0.33 -19.33
CA MET A 136 15.21 0.67 -18.22
C MET A 136 13.85 -0.03 -18.32
N LYS A 137 13.26 -0.05 -19.53
CA LYS A 137 11.97 -0.72 -19.78
C LYS A 137 12.09 -2.23 -19.57
N ASN A 138 13.19 -2.80 -20.04
CA ASN A 138 13.47 -4.22 -19.88
C ASN A 138 13.65 -4.57 -18.41
N THR A 139 14.42 -3.80 -17.63
CA THR A 139 14.55 -4.02 -16.18
C THR A 139 13.21 -4.04 -15.44
N ALA A 140 12.32 -3.09 -15.74
CA ALA A 140 10.99 -3.07 -15.13
C ALA A 140 10.12 -4.26 -15.59
N SER A 141 10.18 -4.61 -16.88
CA SER A 141 9.42 -5.73 -17.45
C SER A 141 9.90 -7.08 -16.90
N ASP A 142 11.21 -7.31 -16.89
CA ASP A 142 11.85 -8.52 -16.37
C ASP A 142 11.52 -8.73 -14.89
N TYR A 143 11.45 -7.64 -14.12
CA TYR A 143 11.03 -7.68 -12.72
C TYR A 143 9.57 -8.12 -12.56
N ILE A 144 8.65 -7.51 -13.32
CA ILE A 144 7.22 -7.89 -13.32
C ILE A 144 7.04 -9.34 -13.78
N ASP A 145 7.78 -9.76 -14.81
CA ASP A 145 7.76 -11.12 -15.34
C ASP A 145 8.32 -12.14 -14.34
N SER A 146 9.32 -11.76 -13.54
CA SER A 146 9.85 -12.60 -12.46
C SER A 146 8.80 -12.79 -11.36
N ILE A 147 8.18 -11.70 -10.92
CA ILE A 147 7.13 -11.73 -9.90
C ILE A 147 5.94 -12.56 -10.34
N SER A 148 5.41 -12.30 -11.54
CA SER A 148 4.23 -13.01 -12.04
C SER A 148 4.44 -14.53 -12.16
N ARG A 149 5.67 -14.95 -12.46
CA ARG A 149 6.04 -16.38 -12.51
C ARG A 149 6.18 -17.01 -11.13
N LYS A 150 6.66 -16.26 -10.14
CA LYS A 150 6.96 -16.78 -8.81
C LYS A 150 5.74 -16.74 -7.88
N TYR A 151 4.90 -15.73 -8.04
CA TYR A 151 3.74 -15.48 -7.19
C TYR A 151 2.45 -15.71 -7.99
N THR A 152 1.92 -16.92 -7.89
CA THR A 152 0.72 -17.37 -8.60
C THR A 152 -0.44 -17.59 -7.62
N TYR A 153 -0.73 -16.56 -6.82
CA TYR A 153 -1.91 -16.53 -5.95
C TYR A 153 -3.10 -15.91 -6.67
#